data_AF-A0A962P3I1-F1
#
_entry.id   AF-A0A962P3I1-F1
#
_cell.length_a   1.000
_cell.length_b   1.000
_cell.length_c   1.000
_cell.angle_alpha   90.00
_cell.angle_beta   90.00
_cell.angle_gamma   90.00
#
_symmetry.space_group_name_H-M   'P 1'
#
loop_
_entity.id
_entity.type
_entity.pdbx_description
1 polymer ?
#
loop_
_entity_poly.entity_id
_entity_poly.type
_entity_poly.pdbx_seq_one_letter_code
_entity_poly.pdbx_strand_id
1 'polypeptide(L)' 'MGSVNERGGKLFLDFRYKGVRCREYTKLVDTPANRKRVSKILEHIEAEIILGSFDYGKYFPGSSRVAQ' A
#
# COMPACT_ATOMS: atom_id res chain seq x y z
N MET A 1 -5.75 -9.97 2.60
CA MET A 1 -6.23 -8.82 1.82
C MET A 1 -6.04 -7.54 2.62
N GLY A 2 -5.56 -6.50 1.98
CA GLY A 2 -5.37 -5.16 2.50
C GLY A 2 -6.58 -4.27 2.27
N SER A 3 -6.46 -3.01 2.66
CA SER A 3 -7.50 -1.99 2.55
C SER A 3 -6.90 -0.62 2.27
N VAL A 4 -7.69 0.24 1.62
CA VAL A 4 -7.37 1.66 1.45
C VAL A 4 -8.15 2.45 2.50
N ASN A 5 -7.42 3.12 3.39
CA ASN A 5 -8.00 3.90 4.46
C ASN A 5 -7.56 5.37 4.35
N GLU A 6 -8.16 6.22 5.17
CA GLU A 6 -7.89 7.66 5.21
C GLU A 6 -7.44 8.06 6.62
N ARG A 7 -6.49 9.00 6.70
CA ARG A 7 -6.09 9.65 7.95
C ARG A 7 -5.64 11.08 7.67
N GLY A 8 -6.29 12.06 8.31
CA GLY A 8 -5.90 13.47 8.22
C GLY A 8 -6.10 14.07 6.81
N GLY A 9 -7.14 13.65 6.12
CA GLY A 9 -7.49 13.99 4.74
C GLY A 9 -6.74 13.18 3.69
N LYS A 10 -5.84 12.26 4.05
CA LYS A 10 -4.94 11.57 3.10
C LYS A 10 -5.12 10.07 3.13
N LEU A 11 -4.99 9.45 1.96
CA LEU A 11 -5.12 8.01 1.78
C LEU A 11 -3.85 7.27 2.20
N PHE A 12 -4.01 6.07 2.75
CA PHE A 12 -2.94 5.14 3.03
C PHE A 12 -3.35 3.69 2.72
N LEU A 13 -2.37 2.87 2.38
CA LEU A 13 -2.50 1.43 2.15
C LEU A 13 -2.27 0.70 3.48
N ASP A 14 -3.17 -0.20 3.87
CA ASP A 14 -3.00 -1.08 5.03
C ASP A 14 -3.11 -2.53 4.57
N PHE A 15 -1.98 -3.24 4.51
CA PHE A 15 -1.91 -4.62 4.04
C PHE A 15 -0.92 -5.42 4.89
N ARG A 16 -0.83 -6.72 4.62
CA ARG A 16 0.15 -7.59 5.27
C ARG A 16 1.09 -8.18 4.23
N TYR A 17 2.38 -8.16 4.53
CA TYR A 17 3.42 -8.81 3.74
C TYR A 17 4.34 -9.58 4.68
N LYS A 18 4.62 -10.86 4.39
CA LYS A 18 5.45 -11.74 5.23
C LYS A 18 5.06 -11.76 6.72
N GLY A 19 3.76 -11.70 7.01
CA GLY A 19 3.23 -11.66 8.39
C GLY A 19 3.31 -10.30 9.09
N VAL A 20 3.99 -9.32 8.49
CA VAL A 20 4.12 -7.95 9.02
C VAL A 20 2.99 -7.07 8.50
N ARG A 21 2.40 -6.25 9.37
CA ARG A 21 1.41 -5.25 8.96
C ARG A 21 2.12 -4.01 8.42
N CYS A 22 1.82 -3.68 7.17
CA CYS A 22 2.39 -2.59 6.41
C CYS A 22 1.35 -1.49 6.25
N ARG A 23 1.65 -0.31 6.77
CA ARG A 23 0.83 0.90 6.64
C ARG A 23 1.61 1.98 5.91
N GLU A 24 1.32 2.16 4.63
CA GLU A 24 2.07 3.06 3.76
C GLU A 24 1.21 4.25 3.35
N TYR A 25 1.64 5.45 3.77
CA TYR A 25 0.91 6.68 3.57
C TYR A 25 1.17 7.26 2.20
N THR A 26 0.11 7.75 1.56
CA THR A 26 0.19 8.48 0.30
C THR A 26 0.08 9.99 0.54
N LYS A 27 0.44 10.78 -0.46
CA LYS A 27 0.18 12.24 -0.46
C LYS A 27 -1.21 12.59 -1.05
N LEU A 28 -2.00 11.59 -1.41
CA LEU A 28 -3.28 11.79 -2.11
C LEU A 28 -4.39 12.10 -1.11
N VAL A 29 -5.16 13.15 -1.41
CA VAL A 29 -6.36 13.51 -0.64
C VAL A 29 -7.45 12.47 -0.87
N ASP A 30 -8.28 12.19 0.14
CA ASP A 30 -9.42 11.29 0.00
C ASP A 30 -10.49 11.88 -0.92
N THR A 31 -10.41 11.49 -2.18
CA THR A 31 -11.41 11.75 -3.21
C THR A 31 -11.74 10.43 -3.91
N PRO A 32 -12.94 10.26 -4.50
CA PRO A 32 -13.31 9.02 -5.17
C PRO A 32 -12.32 8.59 -6.26
N ALA A 33 -11.79 9.56 -7.03
CA ALA A 33 -10.79 9.31 -8.06
C ALA A 33 -9.45 8.80 -7.48
N ASN A 34 -8.97 9.45 -6.42
CA ASN A 34 -7.73 9.05 -5.75
C ASN A 34 -7.88 7.71 -5.06
N ARG A 35 -9.03 7.45 -4.41
CA ARG A 35 -9.34 6.18 -3.76
C ARG A 35 -9.33 5.05 -4.77
N LYS A 36 -9.98 5.22 -5.94
CA LYS A 36 -9.93 4.23 -7.03
C LYS A 36 -8.50 3.98 -7.52
N ARG A 37 -7.68 5.02 -7.62
CA ARG A 37 -6.26 4.88 -8.01
C ARG A 37 -5.46 4.10 -6.98
N VAL A 38 -5.61 4.41 -5.70
CA VAL A 38 -4.91 3.72 -4.60
C VAL A 38 -5.39 2.28 -4.46
N SER A 39 -6.69 2.00 -4.67
CA SER A 39 -7.24 0.64 -4.70
C SER A 39 -6.61 -0.21 -5.81
N LYS A 40 -6.45 0.32 -7.02
CA LYS A 40 -5.77 -0.40 -8.11
C LYS A 40 -4.31 -0.73 -7.77
N ILE A 41 -3.61 0.22 -7.12
CA ILE A 41 -2.24 -0.03 -6.65
C ILE A 41 -2.23 -1.15 -5.62
N LEU A 42 -3.19 -1.15 -4.68
CA LEU A 42 -3.32 -2.22 -3.69
C LEU A 42 -3.58 -3.58 -4.34
N GLU A 43 -4.49 -3.64 -5.32
CA GLU A 43 -4.80 -4.87 -6.08
C GLU A 43 -3.54 -5.42 -6.78
N HIS A 44 -2.73 -4.54 -7.39
CA HIS A 44 -1.46 -4.94 -8.01
C HIS A 44 -0.45 -5.47 -6.99
N ILE A 45 -0.30 -4.77 -5.85
CA ILE A 45 0.56 -5.22 -4.75
C ILE A 45 0.12 -6.61 -4.26
N GLU A 46 -1.17 -6.82 -4.05
CA GLU A 46 -1.70 -8.12 -3.62
C GLU A 46 -1.43 -9.22 -4.63
N ALA A 47 -1.60 -8.96 -5.92
CA ALA A 47 -1.31 -9.91 -6.98
C ALA A 47 0.19 -10.29 -6.99
N GLU A 48 1.09 -9.32 -6.88
CA GLU A 48 2.53 -9.58 -6.79
C GLU A 48 2.93 -10.33 -5.51
N ILE A 49 2.24 -10.07 -4.38
CA ILE A 49 2.48 -10.82 -3.13
C ILE A 49 2.09 -12.28 -3.33
N ILE A 50 0.94 -12.55 -3.95
CA ILE A 50 0.46 -13.90 -4.24
C ILE A 50 1.42 -14.62 -5.21
N LEU A 51 1.93 -13.92 -6.22
CA LEU A 51 2.90 -14.44 -7.18
C LEU A 51 4.32 -14.59 -6.61
N GLY A 52 4.58 -14.08 -5.39
CA GLY A 52 5.90 -14.07 -4.77
C GLY A 52 6.90 -13.11 -5.41
N SER A 53 6.44 -12.20 -6.28
CA SER A 53 7.26 -11.22 -7.00
C SER A 53 7.27 -9.83 -6.36
N PHE A 54 6.45 -9.61 -5.32
CA PHE A 54 6.34 -8.30 -4.67
C PHE A 54 7.64 -7.90 -3.97
N ASP A 55 8.14 -6.73 -4.37
CA ASP A 55 9.33 -6.08 -3.83
C ASP A 55 8.94 -4.80 -3.09
N TYR A 56 8.97 -4.87 -1.77
CA TYR A 56 8.59 -3.76 -0.89
C TYR A 56 9.44 -2.50 -1.14
N GLY A 57 10.74 -2.67 -1.36
CA GLY A 57 11.69 -1.57 -1.55
C GLY A 57 11.43 -0.81 -2.85
N LYS A 58 10.96 -1.50 -3.90
CA LYS A 58 10.57 -0.85 -5.16
C LYS A 58 9.31 -0.01 -5.03
N TYR A 59 8.32 -0.49 -4.29
CA TYR A 59 7.07 0.25 -4.09
C TYR A 59 7.21 1.40 -3.09
N PHE A 60 7.99 1.19 -2.03
CA PHE A 60 8.12 2.13 -0.92
C PHE A 60 9.60 2.39 -0.57
N PRO A 61 10.38 3.02 -1.47
CA PRO A 61 11.83 3.17 -1.31
C PRO A 61 12.24 4.03 -0.11
N GLY A 62 11.33 4.87 0.42
CA GLY A 62 11.55 5.67 1.62
C GLY A 62 10.91 5.10 2.89
N SER A 63 10.32 3.90 2.84
CA SER A 63 9.70 3.30 4.03
C SER A 63 10.77 2.70 4.94
N SER A 64 10.68 2.99 6.24
CA SER A 64 11.54 2.38 7.26
C SER A 64 11.36 0.87 7.38
N ARG A 65 10.35 0.30 6.71
CA ARG A 65 10.07 -1.15 6.67
C ARG A 65 10.81 -1.92 5.58
N VAL A 66 11.61 -1.25 4.75
CA VAL A 66 12.43 -1.90 3.71
C VAL A 66 13.50 -2.85 4.29
N ALA A 67 13.82 -2.71 5.58
CA ALA A 67 14.89 -3.45 6.25
C ALA A 67 14.45 -4.56 7.22
N GLN A 68 13.18 -5.01 7.19
CA GLN A 68 12.67 -6.06 8.10
C GLN A 68 12.44 -7.41 7.44
#